data_AF-A0A7C6SZB5-F1
#
_entry.id   AF-A0A7C6SZB5-F1
#
_cell.length_a   1.000
_cell.length_b   1.000
_cell.length_c   1.000
_cell.angle_alpha   90.00
_cell.angle_beta   90.00
_cell.angle_gamma   90.00
#
_symmetry.space_group_name_H-M   'P 1'
#
loop_
_entity.id
_entity.type
_entity.pdbx_description
1 polymer ?
#
loop_
_entity_poly.entity_id
_entity_poly.type
_entity_poly.pdbx_seq_one_letter_code
_entity_poly.pdbx_strand_id
1 'polypeptide(L)'
;MEEKNEVTAREAGGQHVHDYFGRTSVDRGHFHTFTGSTNVQTVVVGGHAHEYANVTRVAENHVHRMHGVSSVQMPVMMGHVHRLQGTTTVDDNHSHVYDVYTGLQRVPRNVRRGRFFGPFRLKAEGAEPPEEPRPRRKSRVRTPEADEKP
;
A
#
# COMPACT_ATOMS: atom_id res chain seq x y z
N MET A 1 -0.09 -2.37 50.51
CA MET A 1 -0.42 -1.28 49.58
C MET A 1 0.26 -1.62 48.27
N GLU A 2 -0.48 -2.23 47.36
CA GLU A 2 0.03 -2.69 46.07
C GLU A 2 -0.46 -1.69 45.04
N GLU A 3 0.39 -0.73 44.71
CA GLU A 3 0.15 0.27 43.69
C GLU A 3 0.26 -0.44 42.34
N LYS A 4 -0.89 -0.79 41.78
CA LYS A 4 -0.98 -1.31 40.42
C LYS A 4 -0.57 -0.18 39.49
N ASN A 5 0.66 -0.23 39.00
CA ASN A 5 1.19 0.65 37.98
C ASN A 5 0.34 0.55 36.70
N GLU A 6 -0.70 1.37 36.64
CA GLU A 6 -1.65 1.50 35.55
C GLU A 6 -1.05 2.35 34.40
N VAL A 7 0.19 2.04 34.02
CA VAL A 7 0.93 2.71 32.93
C VAL A 7 1.08 1.81 31.71
N THR A 8 0.50 0.61 31.70
CA THR A 8 0.67 -0.36 30.59
C THR A 8 -0.42 -0.32 29.52
N ALA A 9 -1.41 0.56 29.61
CA ALA A 9 -2.62 0.47 28.76
C ALA A 9 -2.88 1.65 27.80
N ARG A 10 -1.99 2.65 27.71
CA ARG A 10 -2.17 3.78 26.78
C ARG A 10 -1.37 3.68 25.48
N GLU A 11 -0.49 2.67 25.36
CA GLU A 11 0.28 2.38 24.13
C GLU A 11 -0.31 1.25 23.29
N ALA A 12 -1.50 0.75 23.63
CA ALA A 12 -2.27 -0.13 22.75
C ALA A 12 -3.10 0.71 21.76
N GLY A 13 -2.44 1.61 21.02
CA GLY A 13 -3.05 2.21 19.84
C GLY A 13 -3.41 1.07 18.89
N GLY A 14 -4.69 0.95 18.53
CA GLY A 14 -5.19 -0.13 17.68
C GLY A 14 -4.37 -0.31 16.39
N GLN A 15 -4.56 -1.44 15.71
CA GLN A 15 -3.81 -1.78 14.49
C GLN A 15 -3.67 -0.58 13.56
N HIS A 16 -2.44 -0.12 13.36
CA HIS A 16 -2.10 1.00 12.48
C HIS A 16 -0.91 0.66 11.59
N VAL A 17 -0.66 1.56 10.64
CA VAL A 17 0.47 1.52 9.73
C VAL A 17 1.13 2.89 9.68
N HIS A 18 2.35 2.95 9.17
CA HIS A 18 3.05 4.20 8.93
C HIS A 18 3.43 4.32 7.45
N ASP A 19 3.23 5.49 6.87
CA ASP A 19 3.84 5.82 5.58
C ASP A 19 5.31 6.20 5.79
N TYR A 20 6.14 5.93 4.79
CA TYR A 20 7.54 6.34 4.79
C TYR A 20 7.99 6.74 3.39
N PHE A 21 9.00 7.60 3.35
CA PHE A 21 9.68 8.00 2.12
C PHE A 21 11.12 8.38 2.45
N GLY A 22 11.99 8.34 1.44
CA GLY A 22 13.36 8.75 1.61
C GLY A 22 14.21 8.49 0.40
N ARG A 23 15.52 8.53 0.62
CA ARG A 23 16.54 8.24 -0.37
C ARG A 23 17.58 7.28 0.21
N THR A 24 18.22 6.53 -0.67
CA THR A 24 19.37 5.71 -0.32
C THR A 24 20.67 6.53 -0.28
N SER A 25 21.75 5.92 0.18
CA SER A 25 23.11 6.46 0.08
C SER A 25 23.50 6.62 -1.39
N VAL A 26 24.50 7.48 -1.65
CA VAL A 26 25.12 7.56 -2.96
C VAL A 26 26.10 6.40 -3.09
N ASP A 27 25.97 5.61 -4.15
CA ASP A 27 26.96 4.62 -4.58
C ASP A 27 27.11 4.75 -6.10
N ARG A 28 28.33 4.61 -6.60
CA ARG A 28 28.66 4.78 -8.04
C ARG A 28 28.18 6.08 -8.73
N GLY A 29 27.80 7.10 -7.96
CA GLY A 29 27.42 8.41 -8.48
C GLY A 29 25.92 8.67 -8.49
N HIS A 30 25.07 7.69 -8.16
CA HIS A 30 23.62 7.87 -8.05
C HIS A 30 23.06 7.38 -6.72
N PHE A 31 21.78 7.68 -6.51
CA PHE A 31 20.98 7.24 -5.37
C PHE A 31 19.57 6.94 -5.87
N HIS A 32 18.82 6.17 -5.10
CA HIS A 32 17.41 5.94 -5.38
C HIS A 32 16.51 6.63 -4.36
N THR A 33 15.31 7.01 -4.80
CA THR A 33 14.23 7.43 -3.89
C THR A 33 13.23 6.30 -3.71
N PHE A 34 12.50 6.31 -2.60
CA PHE A 34 11.46 5.31 -2.34
C PHE A 34 10.31 5.91 -1.52
N THR A 35 9.13 5.30 -1.63
CA THR A 35 7.94 5.63 -0.83
C THR A 35 7.14 4.36 -0.59
N GLY A 36 6.64 4.15 0.63
CA GLY A 36 5.90 2.94 0.98
C GLY A 36 5.06 3.13 2.24
N SER A 37 4.42 2.04 2.65
CA SER A 37 3.69 1.92 3.90
C SER A 37 4.16 0.65 4.60
N THR A 38 4.29 0.72 5.92
CA THR A 38 4.59 -0.47 6.72
C THR A 38 3.40 -1.44 6.72
N ASN A 39 3.68 -2.68 7.08
CA ASN A 39 2.65 -3.68 7.39
C ASN A 39 2.00 -3.36 8.75
N VAL A 40 0.94 -4.11 9.08
CA VAL A 40 0.30 -4.03 10.40
C VAL A 40 1.32 -4.38 11.49
N GLN A 41 1.22 -3.70 12.63
CA GLN A 41 2.13 -3.84 13.76
C GLN A 41 2.19 -5.27 14.31
N THR A 42 3.38 -5.67 14.78
CA THR A 42 3.61 -6.86 15.59
C THR A 42 4.09 -6.43 16.97
N VAL A 43 3.53 -7.03 18.02
CA VAL A 43 3.90 -6.72 19.41
C VAL A 43 5.31 -7.26 19.69
N VAL A 44 6.16 -6.43 20.29
CA VAL A 44 7.53 -6.77 20.68
C VAL A 44 7.80 -6.30 22.12
N VAL A 45 8.91 -6.73 22.71
CA VAL A 45 9.29 -6.22 24.03
C VAL A 45 9.53 -4.71 23.95
N GLY A 46 8.80 -3.95 24.77
CA GLY A 46 8.91 -2.49 24.84
C GLY A 46 8.00 -1.71 23.88
N GLY A 47 7.09 -2.35 23.14
CA GLY A 47 6.11 -1.67 22.29
C GLY A 47 5.64 -2.53 21.11
N HIS A 48 5.58 -1.96 19.92
CA HIS A 48 5.41 -2.69 18.67
C HIS A 48 6.44 -2.26 17.62
N ALA A 49 6.57 -3.09 16.59
CA ALA A 49 7.36 -2.82 15.40
C ALA A 49 6.56 -3.19 14.16
N HIS A 50 7.02 -2.76 12.99
CA HIS A 50 6.39 -3.09 11.73
C HIS A 50 7.38 -3.73 10.77
N GLU A 51 6.91 -4.77 10.08
CA GLU A 51 7.58 -5.21 8.86
C GLU A 51 7.34 -4.20 7.73
N TYR A 52 8.29 -4.13 6.82
CA TYR A 52 8.16 -3.35 5.60
C TYR A 52 8.86 -4.07 4.44
N ALA A 53 8.34 -3.85 3.23
CA ALA A 53 8.94 -4.28 1.99
C ALA A 53 8.66 -3.22 0.92
N ASN A 54 9.66 -2.90 0.10
CA ASN A 54 9.54 -1.90 -0.95
C ASN A 54 10.50 -2.16 -2.10
N VAL A 55 10.27 -1.45 -3.20
CA VAL A 55 11.18 -1.34 -4.33
C VAL A 55 11.49 0.13 -4.53
N THR A 56 12.75 0.45 -4.75
CA THR A 56 13.15 1.82 -5.03
C THR A 56 12.61 2.29 -6.38
N ARG A 57 12.54 3.60 -6.59
CA ARG A 57 12.27 4.15 -7.91
C ARG A 57 13.44 3.86 -8.85
N VAL A 58 13.12 3.80 -10.14
CA VAL A 58 14.13 3.63 -11.20
C VAL A 58 15.10 4.82 -11.15
N ALA A 59 16.38 4.51 -11.05
CA ALA A 59 17.49 5.43 -11.29
C ALA A 59 18.56 4.66 -12.08
N GLU A 60 19.18 5.32 -13.06
CA GLU A 60 20.17 4.68 -13.95
C GLU A 60 19.72 3.30 -14.49
N ASN A 61 18.46 3.24 -14.95
CA ASN A 61 17.85 2.06 -15.57
C ASN A 61 17.70 0.81 -14.67
N HIS A 62 17.90 0.92 -13.35
CA HIS A 62 17.66 -0.19 -12.42
C HIS A 62 16.92 0.26 -11.14
N VAL A 63 16.55 -0.73 -10.33
CA VAL A 63 15.88 -0.58 -9.03
C VAL A 63 16.55 -1.52 -8.05
N HIS A 64 16.32 -1.28 -6.76
CA HIS A 64 16.66 -2.23 -5.72
C HIS A 64 15.45 -2.57 -4.85
N ARG A 65 15.48 -3.74 -4.23
CA ARG A 65 14.50 -4.16 -3.23
C ARG A 65 15.01 -3.84 -1.83
N MET A 66 14.07 -3.56 -0.93
CA MET A 66 14.32 -3.35 0.48
C MET A 66 13.25 -4.07 1.31
N HIS A 67 13.66 -4.64 2.43
CA HIS A 67 12.76 -5.27 3.39
C HIS A 67 13.41 -5.24 4.77
N GLY A 68 12.59 -5.32 5.81
CA GLY A 68 13.08 -5.39 7.18
C GLY A 68 11.98 -5.23 8.22
N VAL A 69 12.41 -5.14 9.47
CA VAL A 69 11.57 -4.80 10.63
C VAL A 69 12.02 -3.44 11.14
N SER A 70 11.08 -2.57 11.46
CA SER A 70 11.35 -1.26 12.02
C SER A 70 11.94 -1.35 13.43
N SER A 71 12.49 -0.25 13.94
CA SER A 71 12.73 -0.12 15.38
C SER A 71 11.42 -0.24 16.18
N VAL A 72 11.55 -0.39 17.50
CA VAL A 72 10.47 -0.11 18.45
C VAL A 72 10.01 1.34 18.26
N GLN A 73 8.74 1.61 18.58
CA GLN A 73 8.15 2.94 18.53
C GLN A 73 8.95 3.97 19.32
N MET A 74 9.14 5.15 18.73
CA MET A 74 9.73 6.31 19.41
C MET A 74 8.65 7.37 19.57
N PRO A 75 8.31 7.74 20.82
CA PRO A 75 7.25 8.70 21.09
C PRO A 75 7.64 10.09 20.57
N VAL A 76 6.67 10.77 19.97
CA VAL A 76 6.73 12.16 19.51
C VAL A 76 5.47 12.90 19.97
N MET A 77 5.44 14.23 19.89
CA MET A 77 4.34 15.04 20.45
C MET A 77 2.91 14.62 20.03
N MET A 78 2.73 14.06 18.82
CA MET A 78 1.42 13.69 18.27
C MET A 78 1.30 12.20 17.90
N GLY A 79 2.04 11.31 18.57
CA GLY A 79 2.00 9.86 18.34
C GLY A 79 3.38 9.23 18.49
N HIS A 80 3.73 8.31 17.60
CA HIS A 80 5.08 7.76 17.51
C HIS A 80 5.51 7.57 16.06
N VAL A 81 6.82 7.38 15.89
CA VAL A 81 7.46 7.04 14.62
C VAL A 81 8.38 5.84 14.82
N HIS A 82 8.79 5.22 13.73
CA HIS A 82 9.79 4.15 13.74
C HIS A 82 10.97 4.50 12.84
N ARG A 83 12.15 3.96 13.14
CA ARG A 83 13.32 4.03 12.28
C ARG A 83 13.36 2.79 11.37
N LEU A 84 13.59 3.01 10.09
CA LEU A 84 13.83 1.98 9.08
C LEU A 84 15.28 2.11 8.61
N GLN A 85 16.07 1.07 8.85
CA GLN A 85 17.48 1.03 8.44
C GLN A 85 17.78 -0.31 7.78
N GLY A 86 18.62 -0.27 6.75
CA GLY A 86 19.14 -1.48 6.12
C GLY A 86 19.99 -1.19 4.89
N THR A 87 20.28 -2.26 4.15
CA THR A 87 20.94 -2.23 2.84
C THR A 87 19.99 -2.82 1.82
N THR A 88 19.95 -2.25 0.63
CA THR A 88 19.14 -2.78 -0.46
C THR A 88 19.73 -4.08 -1.02
N THR A 89 18.97 -4.79 -1.84
CA THR A 89 19.52 -5.91 -2.62
C THR A 89 20.67 -5.46 -3.52
N VAL A 90 21.54 -6.40 -3.86
CA VAL A 90 22.59 -6.18 -4.86
C VAL A 90 21.94 -6.33 -6.24
N ASP A 91 21.82 -5.22 -6.95
CA ASP A 91 21.33 -5.15 -8.33
C ASP A 91 22.33 -4.31 -9.13
N ASP A 92 22.52 -4.65 -10.41
CA ASP A 92 23.53 -4.01 -11.27
C ASP A 92 24.92 -3.89 -10.60
N ASN A 93 25.34 -4.99 -9.96
CA ASN A 93 26.63 -5.13 -9.27
C ASN A 93 26.87 -4.10 -8.14
N HIS A 94 25.84 -3.49 -7.55
CA HIS A 94 25.99 -2.65 -6.35
C HIS A 94 24.73 -2.61 -5.48
N SER A 95 24.81 -1.92 -4.34
CA SER A 95 23.72 -1.79 -3.37
C SER A 95 23.83 -0.45 -2.65
N HIS A 96 22.75 -0.02 -2.01
CA HIS A 96 22.76 1.21 -1.22
C HIS A 96 22.29 0.99 0.21
N VAL A 97 22.76 1.83 1.13
CA VAL A 97 22.28 1.89 2.51
C VAL A 97 21.13 2.88 2.61
N TYR A 98 20.20 2.66 3.54
CA TYR A 98 19.17 3.63 3.89
C TYR A 98 18.97 3.69 5.41
N ASP A 99 18.60 4.87 5.88
CA ASP A 99 18.28 5.17 7.28
C ASP A 99 17.26 6.32 7.32
N VAL A 100 16.01 6.00 7.62
CA VAL A 100 14.88 6.94 7.57
C VAL A 100 13.94 6.73 8.74
N TYR A 101 13.12 7.75 9.03
CA TYR A 101 12.02 7.64 9.98
C TYR A 101 10.69 7.59 9.23
N THR A 102 9.74 6.84 9.78
CA THR A 102 8.37 6.82 9.27
C THR A 102 7.65 8.13 9.60
N GLY A 103 6.54 8.40 8.90
CA GLY A 103 5.57 9.40 9.32
C GLY A 103 4.77 8.97 10.54
N LEU A 104 3.83 9.83 10.96
CA LEU A 104 2.90 9.53 12.05
C LEU A 104 2.01 8.32 11.71
N GLN A 105 1.54 7.63 12.75
CA GLN A 105 0.61 6.52 12.62
C GLN A 105 -0.67 6.94 11.88
N ARG A 106 -1.18 6.05 11.02
CA ARG A 106 -2.50 6.20 10.38
C ARG A 106 -3.25 4.88 10.36
N VAL A 107 -4.57 4.98 10.22
CA VAL A 107 -5.41 3.80 10.05
C VAL A 107 -5.02 3.01 8.78
N PRO A 108 -5.04 1.67 8.81
CA PRO A 108 -4.82 0.85 7.64
C PRO A 108 -5.87 1.20 6.58
N ARG A 109 -5.43 1.44 5.34
CA ARG A 109 -6.34 1.80 4.25
C ARG A 109 -6.99 0.51 3.76
N ASN A 110 -8.23 0.25 4.17
CA ASN A 110 -8.98 -0.90 3.65
C ASN A 110 -9.35 -0.61 2.19
N VAL A 111 -8.67 -1.24 1.23
CA VAL A 111 -8.92 -1.05 -0.22
C VAL A 111 -10.17 -1.83 -0.64
N ARG A 112 -11.31 -1.58 0.01
CA ARG A 112 -12.66 -1.84 -0.46
C ARG A 112 -13.64 -0.94 0.30
N ARG A 113 -13.67 0.35 -0.03
CA ARG A 113 -14.96 1.05 0.00
C ARG A 113 -15.63 0.75 -1.33
N GLY A 114 -16.45 -0.29 -1.35
CA GLY A 114 -17.46 -0.44 -2.40
C GLY A 114 -18.19 0.89 -2.50
N ARG A 115 -18.22 1.44 -3.71
CA ARG A 115 -18.95 2.66 -4.06
C ARG A 115 -20.39 2.48 -3.57
N PHE A 116 -20.73 3.09 -2.43
CA PHE A 116 -22.12 3.23 -2.02
C PHE A 116 -22.77 4.16 -3.05
N PHE A 117 -23.37 3.57 -4.08
CA PHE A 117 -24.45 4.21 -4.83
C PHE A 117 -25.59 4.39 -3.82
N GLY A 118 -25.74 5.60 -3.28
CA GLY A 118 -26.84 5.91 -2.35
C GLY A 118 -28.20 5.87 -3.04
N PRO A 119 -29.32 5.98 -2.30
CA PRO A 119 -30.59 6.36 -2.87
C PRO A 119 -30.97 7.76 -2.37
N PHE A 120 -30.45 8.82 -3.01
CA PHE A 120 -31.20 10.07 -3.08
C PHE A 120 -31.98 10.04 -4.40
N ARG A 121 -33.20 9.50 -4.32
CA ARG A 121 -34.16 9.51 -5.42
C ARG A 121 -34.97 10.80 -5.29
N LEU A 122 -34.53 11.87 -5.96
CA LEU A 122 -35.40 13.01 -6.25
C LEU A 122 -36.51 12.50 -7.18
N LYS A 123 -37.75 12.54 -6.70
CA LYS A 123 -38.94 12.31 -7.53
C LYS A 123 -38.99 13.37 -8.62
N ALA A 124 -38.77 12.98 -9.87
CA ALA A 124 -39.24 13.73 -11.02
C ALA A 124 -40.54 13.06 -11.49
N GLU A 125 -41.62 13.83 -11.48
CA GLU A 125 -42.92 13.42 -12.02
C GLU A 125 -42.85 13.37 -13.56
N GLY A 126 -43.53 12.38 -14.16
CA GLY A 126 -43.79 12.33 -15.60
C GLY A 126 -42.71 11.65 -16.44
N ALA A 127 -42.57 10.33 -16.35
CA ALA A 127 -41.93 9.54 -17.39
C ALA A 127 -42.64 8.18 -17.52
N GLU A 128 -43.18 7.91 -18.71
CA GLU A 128 -43.84 6.65 -19.06
C GLU A 128 -42.86 5.46 -18.98
N PRO A 129 -43.34 4.24 -18.65
CA PRO A 129 -42.48 3.08 -18.48
C PRO A 129 -41.85 2.63 -19.81
N PRO A 130 -40.58 2.20 -19.82
CA PRO A 130 -39.92 1.77 -21.04
C PRO A 130 -40.45 0.41 -21.54
N GLU A 131 -40.71 0.34 -22.84
CA GLU A 131 -41.12 -0.84 -23.61
C GLU A 131 -40.13 -2.02 -23.41
N GLU A 132 -40.65 -3.24 -23.23
CA GLU A 132 -39.85 -4.45 -23.01
C GLU A 132 -38.91 -4.77 -24.19
N PRO A 133 -37.68 -5.25 -23.95
CA PRO A 133 -36.72 -5.51 -25.01
C PRO A 133 -37.05 -6.80 -25.77
N ARG A 134 -37.30 -6.68 -27.08
CA ARG A 134 -37.53 -7.80 -28.01
C ARG A 134 -36.30 -8.72 -28.10
N PRO A 135 -36.46 -10.06 -28.22
CA PRO A 135 -35.35 -10.99 -28.22
C PRO A 135 -34.48 -10.88 -29.48
N ARG A 136 -33.15 -10.81 -29.28
CA ARG A 136 -32.15 -10.70 -30.35
C ARG A 136 -32.06 -12.00 -31.17
N ARG A 137 -32.26 -11.89 -32.48
CA ARG A 137 -32.11 -12.97 -33.47
C ARG A 137 -30.62 -13.28 -33.66
N LYS A 138 -30.19 -14.52 -33.41
CA LYS A 138 -28.81 -14.97 -33.60
C LYS A 138 -28.45 -14.98 -35.09
N SER A 139 -27.52 -14.13 -35.52
CA SER A 139 -26.94 -14.19 -36.86
C SER A 139 -25.87 -15.29 -36.91
N ARG A 140 -26.09 -16.27 -37.79
CA ARG A 140 -25.21 -17.40 -38.09
C ARG A 140 -24.00 -16.86 -38.87
N VAL A 141 -22.80 -16.98 -38.30
CA VAL A 141 -21.54 -16.64 -39.01
C VAL A 141 -21.32 -17.69 -40.10
N ARG A 142 -21.22 -17.25 -41.36
CA ARG A 142 -20.74 -18.06 -42.48
C ARG A 142 -19.21 -18.02 -42.47
N THR A 143 -18.57 -19.18 -42.32
CA THR A 143 -17.16 -19.38 -42.69
C THR A 143 -17.05 -19.36 -44.21
N PRO A 144 -16.14 -18.58 -44.82
CA PRO A 144 -15.80 -18.76 -46.22
C PRO A 144 -14.84 -19.94 -46.39
N GLU A 145 -15.22 -20.75 -47.37
CA GLU A 145 -14.62 -21.98 -47.88
C GLU A 145 -13.25 -21.71 -48.51
N ALA A 146 -12.36 -22.68 -48.39
CA ALA A 146 -11.00 -22.64 -48.94
C ALA A 146 -11.06 -22.82 -50.46
N ASP A 147 -10.62 -21.81 -51.21
CA ASP A 147 -10.40 -21.94 -52.65
C ASP A 147 -9.03 -22.57 -52.92
N GLU A 148 -9.12 -23.78 -53.46
CA GLU A 148 -8.06 -24.50 -54.13
C GLU A 148 -7.93 -24.01 -55.59
N LYS A 149 -6.69 -24.03 -56.10
CA LYS A 149 -6.25 -24.22 -57.51
C LYS A 149 -6.20 -23.03 -58.47
N PRO A 150 -5.48 -23.15 -59.61
CA PRO A 150 -4.74 -24.32 -60.15
C PRO A 150 -3.21 -24.23 -60.16
#